data_AF-A0A9D7YJ83-F1
#
_entry.id   AF-A0A9D7YJ83-F1
#
_cell.length_a   1.000
_cell.length_b   1.000
_cell.length_c   1.000
_cell.angle_alpha   90.00
_cell.angle_beta   90.00
_cell.angle_gamma   90.00
#
_symmetry.space_group_name_H-M   'P 1'
#
loop_
_entity.id
_entity.type
_entity.pdbx_description
1 polymer ?
#
loop_
_entity_poly.entity_id
_entity_poly.type
_entity_poly.pdbx_seq_one_letter_code
_entity_poly.pdbx_strand_id
1 'polypeptide(L)'
;GLSHFREAEFSKGLDLDKTNIENEMIFYPTKGLEKTEYISQETYRIIKYNCQKIGNQIEANKYHSNELKKRREFLNENPLSNKLDWVVFNINWHTSRFSTDWLLTTFWIFIVGFLTWVFVCFSCQRPVVFIDIFKYMSIVDLDECIKKNPLVFLANKTTLGFLYYQLVTAIRKDTRK
;
A
#
# COMPACT_ATOMS: atom_id res chain seq x y z
N GLY A 1 16.36 -14.91 -27.94
CA GLY A 1 15.52 -14.03 -28.77
C GLY A 1 14.86 -12.99 -27.89
N LEU A 2 14.65 -11.77 -28.39
CA LEU A 2 13.93 -10.72 -27.66
C LEU A 2 12.43 -11.05 -27.61
N SER A 3 11.87 -11.20 -26.41
CA SER A 3 10.44 -11.47 -26.21
C SER A 3 9.70 -10.16 -25.97
N HIS A 4 8.79 -9.80 -26.88
CA HIS A 4 7.97 -8.60 -26.77
C HIS A 4 6.48 -8.95 -26.76
N PHE A 5 5.78 -8.54 -25.71
CA PHE A 5 4.34 -8.69 -25.58
C PHE A 5 3.68 -7.32 -25.78
N ARG A 6 3.06 -7.11 -26.96
CA ARG A 6 2.32 -5.89 -27.31
C ARG A 6 0.84 -6.20 -27.43
N GLU A 7 0.01 -5.54 -26.61
CA GLU A 7 -1.44 -5.72 -26.60
C GLU A 7 -1.86 -7.18 -26.39
N ALA A 8 -0.98 -8.01 -25.82
CA ALA A 8 -1.25 -9.41 -25.60
C ALA A 8 -2.32 -9.58 -24.52
N GLU A 9 -3.23 -10.52 -24.76
CA GLU A 9 -4.28 -10.89 -23.82
C GLU A 9 -4.04 -12.30 -23.29
N PHE A 10 -3.73 -12.39 -22.00
CA PHE A 10 -3.47 -13.64 -21.29
C PHE A 10 -4.76 -14.17 -20.66
N SER A 11 -5.47 -15.02 -21.40
CA SER A 11 -6.77 -15.56 -20.95
C SER A 11 -6.69 -16.33 -19.63
N LYS A 12 -5.61 -17.11 -19.45
CA LYS A 12 -5.32 -17.95 -18.27
C LYS A 12 -4.12 -17.47 -17.43
N GLY A 13 -3.74 -16.20 -17.56
CA GLY A 13 -2.55 -15.67 -16.91
C GLY A 13 -1.23 -16.11 -17.58
N LEU A 14 -0.13 -15.94 -16.85
CA LEU A 14 1.23 -16.23 -17.29
C LEU A 14 1.99 -16.83 -16.11
N ASP A 15 2.78 -17.87 -16.36
CA ASP A 15 3.67 -18.50 -15.39
C ASP A 15 5.09 -18.49 -15.95
N LEU A 16 5.98 -17.79 -15.26
CA LEU A 16 7.39 -17.63 -15.61
C LEU A 16 8.32 -18.36 -14.63
N ASP A 17 7.80 -19.08 -13.64
CA ASP A 17 8.59 -19.62 -12.51
C ASP A 17 9.64 -20.64 -12.96
N LYS A 18 9.33 -21.39 -14.03
CA LYS A 18 10.19 -22.42 -14.60
C LYS A 18 10.76 -22.01 -15.96
N THR A 19 10.80 -20.72 -16.25
CA THR A 19 11.33 -20.20 -17.52
C THR A 19 12.78 -19.76 -17.38
N ASN A 20 13.61 -20.13 -18.35
CA ASN A 20 14.96 -19.59 -18.46
C ASN A 20 14.91 -18.31 -19.30
N ILE A 21 14.99 -17.16 -18.62
CA ILE A 21 14.91 -15.85 -19.26
C ILE A 21 16.34 -15.35 -19.51
N GLU A 22 16.84 -15.59 -20.73
CA GLU A 22 18.19 -15.18 -21.12
C GLU A 22 18.28 -13.69 -21.47
N ASN A 23 17.20 -13.09 -21.97
CA ASN A 23 17.13 -11.69 -22.38
C ASN A 23 15.90 -11.02 -21.77
N GLU A 24 15.95 -9.70 -21.63
CA GLU A 24 14.84 -8.90 -21.09
C GLU A 24 13.56 -9.12 -21.91
N MET A 25 12.44 -9.25 -21.19
CA MET A 25 11.11 -9.38 -21.78
C MET A 25 10.39 -8.04 -21.69
N ILE A 26 9.85 -7.57 -22.81
CA ILE A 26 9.20 -6.25 -22.84
C ILE A 26 7.69 -6.44 -22.82
N PHE A 27 7.06 -5.94 -21.75
CA PHE A 27 5.61 -5.90 -21.58
C PHE A 27 5.12 -4.47 -21.90
N TYR A 28 4.40 -4.34 -23.02
CA TYR A 28 3.59 -3.16 -23.34
C TYR A 28 2.19 -3.35 -22.72
N PRO A 29 1.21 -2.44 -22.92
CA PRO A 29 -0.13 -2.65 -22.36
C PRO A 29 -0.64 -4.06 -22.67
N THR A 30 -0.83 -4.86 -21.63
CA THR A 30 -1.24 -6.28 -21.73
C THR A 30 -2.43 -6.51 -20.83
N LYS A 31 -3.32 -7.41 -21.25
CA LYS A 31 -4.55 -7.74 -20.53
C LYS A 31 -4.46 -9.15 -19.95
N GLY A 32 -5.22 -9.40 -18.87
CA GLY A 32 -5.31 -10.73 -18.26
C GLY A 32 -4.22 -11.05 -17.23
N LEU A 33 -3.15 -10.24 -17.13
CA LEU A 33 -2.13 -10.35 -16.08
C LEU A 33 -2.54 -9.77 -14.72
N GLU A 34 -3.78 -9.29 -14.59
CA GLU A 34 -4.34 -8.81 -13.31
C GLU A 34 -5.04 -9.92 -12.52
N LYS A 35 -5.27 -11.07 -13.16
CA LYS A 35 -5.92 -12.23 -12.55
C LYS A 35 -4.93 -12.97 -11.65
N THR A 36 -4.98 -12.70 -10.36
CA THR A 36 -4.04 -13.27 -9.36
C THR A 36 -4.19 -14.78 -9.16
N GLU A 37 -5.32 -15.37 -9.56
CA GLU A 37 -5.60 -16.81 -9.39
C GLU A 37 -4.61 -17.72 -10.15
N TYR A 38 -4.14 -17.29 -11.32
CA TYR A 38 -3.32 -18.12 -12.21
C TYR A 38 -1.86 -17.66 -12.30
N ILE A 39 -1.46 -16.67 -11.50
CA ILE A 39 -0.14 -16.06 -11.58
C ILE A 39 0.55 -16.18 -10.22
N SER A 40 1.78 -16.67 -10.24
CA SER A 40 2.60 -16.81 -9.05
C SER A 40 3.15 -15.46 -8.56
N GLN A 41 3.60 -15.42 -7.31
CA GLN A 41 4.30 -14.24 -6.78
C GLN A 41 5.59 -13.96 -7.56
N GLU A 42 6.33 -15.01 -7.92
CA GLU A 42 7.61 -14.89 -8.62
C GLU A 42 7.43 -14.35 -10.04
N THR A 43 6.38 -14.77 -10.74
CA THR A 43 6.03 -14.23 -12.05
C THR A 43 5.77 -12.72 -11.99
N TYR A 44 5.03 -12.22 -10.98
CA TYR A 44 4.88 -10.78 -10.79
C TYR A 44 6.21 -10.07 -10.53
N ARG A 45 7.11 -10.70 -9.75
CA ARG A 45 8.45 -10.17 -9.46
C ARG A 45 9.29 -10.04 -10.73
N ILE A 46 9.24 -11.04 -11.60
CA ILE A 46 9.91 -11.05 -12.91
C ILE A 46 9.34 -9.94 -13.81
N ILE A 47 8.02 -9.82 -13.93
CA ILE A 47 7.40 -8.81 -14.80
C ILE A 47 7.72 -7.40 -14.28
N LYS A 48 7.63 -7.18 -12.96
CA LYS A 48 8.04 -5.92 -12.31
C LYS A 48 9.47 -5.54 -12.67
N TYR A 49 10.41 -6.46 -12.50
CA TYR A 49 11.83 -6.21 -12.82
C TYR A 49 12.02 -5.78 -14.27
N ASN A 50 11.38 -6.47 -15.21
CA ASN A 50 11.42 -6.14 -16.62
C ASN A 50 10.81 -4.74 -16.92
N CYS A 51 9.68 -4.40 -16.29
CA CYS A 51 9.07 -3.08 -16.43
C CYS A 51 9.98 -1.96 -15.90
N GLN A 52 10.69 -2.19 -14.79
CA GLN A 52 11.65 -1.22 -14.24
C GLN A 52 12.85 -1.00 -15.17
N LYS A 53 13.36 -2.07 -15.80
CA LYS A 53 14.49 -2.02 -16.73
C LYS A 53 14.22 -1.14 -17.95
N ILE A 54 13.01 -1.22 -18.49
CA ILE A 54 12.58 -0.39 -19.63
C ILE A 54 12.09 1.00 -19.22
N GLY A 55 12.17 1.37 -17.94
CA GLY A 55 11.71 2.66 -17.42
C GLY A 55 10.19 2.80 -17.23
N ASN A 56 9.41 1.72 -17.41
CA ASN A 56 7.95 1.74 -17.22
C ASN A 56 7.58 1.61 -15.73
N GLN A 57 7.77 2.69 -14.96
CA GLN A 57 7.56 2.71 -13.52
C GLN A 57 6.10 2.50 -13.10
N ILE A 58 5.14 2.99 -13.89
CA ILE A 58 3.70 2.86 -13.60
C ILE A 58 3.31 1.37 -13.60
N GLU A 59 3.69 0.66 -14.66
CA GLU A 59 3.36 -0.77 -14.77
C GLU A 59 4.17 -1.60 -13.76
N ALA A 60 5.44 -1.24 -13.51
CA ALA A 60 6.23 -1.87 -12.45
C ALA A 60 5.56 -1.76 -11.07
N ASN A 61 5.04 -0.59 -10.72
CA ASN A 61 4.34 -0.37 -9.45
C ASN A 61 3.03 -1.16 -9.36
N LYS A 62 2.30 -1.27 -10.49
CA LYS A 62 1.10 -2.11 -10.57
C LYS A 62 1.42 -3.58 -10.29
N TYR A 63 2.44 -4.13 -10.94
CA TYR A 63 2.83 -5.53 -10.70
C TYR A 63 3.44 -5.75 -9.32
N HIS A 64 4.11 -4.76 -8.74
CA HIS A 64 4.53 -4.83 -7.34
C HIS A 64 3.33 -4.92 -6.38
N SER A 65 2.25 -4.17 -6.63
CA SER A 65 1.02 -4.30 -5.83
C SER A 65 0.40 -5.70 -5.97
N ASN A 66 0.45 -6.29 -7.16
CA ASN A 66 -0.08 -7.65 -7.40
C ASN A 66 0.79 -8.73 -6.73
N GLU A 67 2.12 -8.57 -6.76
CA GLU A 67 3.08 -9.40 -6.00
C GLU A 67 2.72 -9.41 -4.51
N LEU A 68 2.52 -8.24 -3.90
CA LEU A 68 2.16 -8.11 -2.48
C LEU A 68 0.77 -8.69 -2.17
N LYS A 69 -0.18 -8.55 -3.09
CA LYS A 69 -1.50 -9.17 -2.98
C LYS A 69 -1.40 -10.70 -2.98
N LYS A 70 -0.58 -11.30 -3.86
CA LYS A 70 -0.36 -12.75 -3.89
C LYS A 70 0.32 -13.25 -2.61
N ARG A 71 1.30 -12.49 -2.10
CA ARG A 71 1.94 -12.78 -0.80
C ARG A 71 0.92 -12.75 0.34
N ARG A 72 -0.02 -11.80 0.34
CA ARG A 72 -1.12 -11.74 1.32
C ARG A 72 -2.07 -12.93 1.21
N GLU A 73 -2.44 -13.34 -0.01
CA GLU A 73 -3.27 -14.53 -0.24
C GLU A 73 -2.62 -15.77 0.39
N PHE A 74 -1.33 -15.99 0.12
CA PHE A 74 -0.55 -17.08 0.73
C PHE A 74 -0.51 -17.01 2.28
N LEU A 75 -0.32 -15.81 2.84
CA LEU A 75 -0.33 -15.62 4.30
C LEU A 75 -1.73 -15.84 4.91
N ASN A 76 -2.81 -15.53 4.19
CA ASN A 76 -4.18 -15.77 4.65
C ASN A 76 -4.54 -17.26 4.66
N GLU A 77 -3.98 -18.06 3.75
CA GLU A 77 -4.11 -19.52 3.75
C GLU A 77 -3.30 -20.15 4.91
N ASN A 78 -2.19 -19.53 5.30
CA ASN A 78 -1.30 -20.04 6.35
C ASN A 78 -0.97 -18.98 7.43
N PRO A 79 -1.96 -18.47 8.19
CA PRO A 79 -1.79 -17.32 9.08
C PRO A 79 -0.85 -17.59 10.26
N LEU A 80 -0.70 -18.87 10.65
CA LEU A 80 0.18 -19.29 11.74
C LEU A 80 1.65 -19.37 11.33
N SER A 81 1.96 -19.40 10.03
CA SER A 81 3.34 -19.52 9.53
C SER A 81 4.18 -18.27 9.81
N ASN A 82 3.57 -17.09 9.70
CA ASN A 82 4.20 -15.82 10.05
C ASN A 82 3.17 -14.76 10.46
N LYS A 83 2.84 -14.72 11.76
CA LYS A 83 1.81 -13.84 12.32
C LYS A 83 2.12 -12.36 12.14
N LEU A 84 3.38 -11.95 12.26
CA LEU A 84 3.77 -10.54 12.13
C LEU A 84 3.61 -10.06 10.68
N ASP A 85 4.12 -10.82 9.72
CA ASP A 85 3.93 -10.52 8.30
C ASP A 85 2.45 -10.48 7.96
N TRP A 86 1.66 -11.44 8.47
CA TRP A 86 0.22 -11.45 8.24
C TRP A 86 -0.45 -10.14 8.73
N VAL A 87 -0.12 -9.68 9.94
CA VAL A 87 -0.65 -8.40 10.46
C VAL A 87 -0.22 -7.23 9.58
N VAL A 88 1.07 -7.13 9.24
CA VAL A 88 1.61 -6.02 8.45
C VAL A 88 0.98 -5.96 7.05
N PHE A 89 0.83 -7.10 6.37
CA PHE A 89 0.22 -7.17 5.05
C PHE A 89 -1.28 -6.85 5.09
N ASN A 90 -1.99 -7.28 6.12
CA ASN A 90 -3.41 -6.95 6.27
C ASN A 90 -3.62 -5.47 6.59
N ILE A 91 -2.83 -4.88 7.48
CA ILE A 91 -2.88 -3.43 7.75
C ILE A 91 -2.61 -2.65 6.46
N ASN A 92 -1.56 -2.99 5.71
CA ASN A 92 -1.24 -2.31 4.43
C ASN A 92 -2.36 -2.44 3.39
N TRP A 93 -3.02 -3.59 3.31
CA TRP A 93 -4.15 -3.80 2.43
C TRP A 93 -5.33 -2.88 2.79
N HIS A 94 -5.70 -2.82 4.06
CA HIS A 94 -6.84 -2.02 4.53
C HIS A 94 -6.59 -0.51 4.51
N THR A 95 -5.33 -0.07 4.67
CA THR A 95 -4.98 1.36 4.78
C THR A 95 -4.73 2.03 3.43
N SER A 96 -4.20 1.29 2.46
CA SER A 96 -3.76 1.89 1.18
C SER A 96 -3.80 0.95 -0.02
N ARG A 97 -4.31 -0.29 0.14
CA ARG A 97 -4.21 -1.36 -0.86
C ARG A 97 -2.78 -1.50 -1.41
N PHE A 98 -1.80 -1.56 -0.49
CA PHE A 98 -0.36 -1.54 -0.80
C PHE A 98 0.13 -0.26 -1.49
N SER A 99 -0.22 0.89 -0.92
CA SER A 99 0.16 2.22 -1.41
C SER A 99 -0.28 2.48 -2.86
N THR A 100 -1.47 2.00 -3.22
CA THR A 100 -2.08 2.24 -4.53
C THR A 100 -3.28 3.17 -4.47
N ASP A 101 -3.97 3.23 -3.34
CA ASP A 101 -5.19 4.00 -3.15
C ASP A 101 -4.95 5.17 -2.18
N TRP A 102 -4.70 6.36 -2.73
CA TRP A 102 -4.45 7.57 -1.95
C TRP A 102 -5.72 8.09 -1.25
N LEU A 103 -6.91 7.85 -1.83
CA LEU A 103 -8.19 8.27 -1.25
C LEU A 103 -8.47 7.49 0.04
N LEU A 104 -8.25 6.17 -0.01
CA LEU A 104 -8.40 5.31 1.17
C LEU A 104 -7.45 5.72 2.30
N THR A 105 -6.20 6.03 1.98
CA THR A 105 -5.24 6.52 2.99
C THR A 105 -5.66 7.87 3.57
N THR A 106 -6.15 8.78 2.73
CA THR A 106 -6.65 10.10 3.19
C THR A 106 -7.86 9.93 4.12
N PHE A 107 -8.75 8.99 3.82
CA PHE A 107 -9.88 8.64 4.67
C PHE A 107 -9.42 8.14 6.06
N TRP A 108 -8.40 7.30 6.13
CA TRP A 108 -7.83 6.86 7.41
C TRP A 108 -7.17 7.98 8.20
N ILE A 109 -6.50 8.93 7.54
CA ILE A 109 -5.95 10.12 8.20
C ILE A 109 -7.08 10.93 8.87
N PHE A 110 -8.20 11.10 8.16
CA PHE A 110 -9.37 11.77 8.72
C PHE A 110 -9.96 11.03 9.92
N ILE A 111 -10.08 9.69 9.86
CA ILE A 111 -10.55 8.88 11.00
C ILE A 111 -9.65 9.04 12.22
N VAL A 112 -8.32 8.97 12.05
CA VAL A 112 -7.38 9.10 13.17
C VAL A 112 -7.46 10.51 13.79
N GLY A 113 -7.57 11.55 12.96
CA GLY A 113 -7.82 12.92 13.41
C GLY A 113 -9.13 13.07 14.18
N PHE A 114 -10.20 12.45 13.68
CA PHE A 114 -11.50 12.43 14.35
C PHE A 114 -11.45 11.74 15.73
N LEU A 115 -10.87 10.54 15.80
CA LEU A 115 -10.79 9.77 17.05
C LEU A 115 -9.96 10.49 18.11
N THR A 116 -8.86 11.14 17.70
CA THR A 116 -8.03 11.93 18.62
C THR A 116 -8.70 13.21 19.07
N TRP A 117 -9.44 13.88 18.19
CA TRP A 117 -10.28 15.02 18.56
C TRP A 117 -11.34 14.64 19.61
N VAL A 118 -12.05 13.53 19.39
CA VAL A 118 -13.02 12.98 20.35
C VAL A 118 -12.35 12.70 21.70
N PHE A 119 -11.20 12.01 21.69
CA PHE A 119 -10.44 11.72 22.91
C PHE A 119 -10.06 13.00 23.67
N VAL A 120 -9.56 14.03 22.99
CA VAL A 120 -9.17 15.29 23.64
C VAL A 120 -10.39 16.03 24.21
N CYS A 121 -11.52 16.06 23.50
CA CYS A 121 -12.76 16.67 24.00
C CYS A 121 -13.20 16.02 25.32
N PHE A 122 -13.21 14.69 25.38
CA PHE A 122 -13.64 13.95 26.58
C PHE A 122 -12.60 13.99 27.72
N SER A 123 -11.33 13.69 27.44
CA SER A 123 -10.30 13.57 28.47
C SER A 123 -9.81 14.90 29.02
N CYS A 124 -9.85 15.96 28.20
CA CYS A 124 -9.37 17.29 28.60
C CYS A 124 -10.49 18.33 28.74
N GLN A 125 -11.75 17.89 28.68
CA GLN A 125 -12.93 18.75 28.90
C GLN A 125 -12.88 20.04 28.06
N ARG A 126 -12.39 19.92 26.82
CA ARG A 126 -12.29 21.04 25.86
C ARG A 126 -13.66 21.29 25.23
N PRO A 127 -13.97 22.54 24.85
CA PRO A 127 -15.18 22.82 24.09
C PRO A 127 -15.18 22.07 22.76
N VAL A 128 -16.34 21.58 22.35
CA VAL A 128 -16.50 20.82 21.10
C VAL A 128 -16.47 21.78 19.91
N VAL A 129 -15.28 22.01 19.35
CA VAL A 129 -15.07 22.82 18.15
C VAL A 129 -14.62 21.91 17.02
N PHE A 130 -15.45 21.75 15.98
CA PHE A 130 -15.21 20.79 14.90
C PHE A 130 -13.95 21.11 14.06
N ILE A 131 -13.62 22.40 13.90
CA ILE A 131 -12.44 22.85 13.14
C ILE A 131 -11.14 22.29 13.73
N ASP A 132 -11.11 22.01 15.03
CA ASP A 132 -9.94 21.46 15.72
C ASP A 132 -9.58 20.04 15.24
N ILE A 133 -10.47 19.35 14.51
CA ILE A 133 -10.14 18.05 13.90
C ILE A 133 -8.91 18.13 12.98
N PHE A 134 -8.77 19.23 12.24
CA PHE A 134 -7.66 19.43 11.31
C PHE A 134 -6.32 19.60 12.04
N LYS A 135 -6.37 20.13 13.27
CA LYS A 135 -5.19 20.20 14.14
C LYS A 135 -4.67 18.80 14.43
N TYR A 136 -5.55 17.86 14.77
CA TYR A 136 -5.17 16.49 15.13
C TYR A 136 -4.89 15.56 13.94
N MET A 137 -5.25 15.98 12.72
CA MET A 137 -4.75 15.34 11.49
C MET A 137 -3.27 15.65 11.24
N SER A 138 -2.74 16.75 11.78
CA SER A 138 -1.35 17.16 11.57
C SER A 138 -0.37 16.29 12.39
N ILE A 139 0.67 15.79 11.72
CA ILE A 139 1.79 15.11 12.40
C ILE A 139 2.46 16.04 13.42
N VAL A 140 2.54 17.34 13.12
CA VAL A 140 3.29 18.32 13.93
C VAL A 140 2.55 18.73 15.19
N ASP A 141 1.26 18.39 15.33
CA ASP A 141 0.50 18.83 16.47
C ASP A 141 1.05 18.29 17.80
N LEU A 142 1.18 19.17 18.78
CA LEU A 142 1.88 18.91 20.03
C LEU A 142 1.02 19.33 21.23
N ASP A 143 -0.29 19.08 21.13
CA ASP A 143 -1.24 19.43 22.18
C ASP A 143 -0.83 18.84 23.54
N GLU A 144 -0.85 19.68 24.57
CA GLU A 144 -0.44 19.31 25.92
C GLU A 144 -1.31 18.20 26.52
N CYS A 145 -2.59 18.13 26.13
CA CYS A 145 -3.50 17.08 26.54
C CYS A 145 -3.02 15.70 26.07
N ILE A 146 -2.59 15.62 24.82
CA ILE A 146 -2.12 14.37 24.21
C ILE A 146 -0.76 14.01 24.80
N LYS A 147 0.14 14.98 25.00
CA LYS A 147 1.44 14.76 25.63
C LYS A 147 1.34 14.20 27.06
N LYS A 148 0.32 14.60 27.82
CA LYS A 148 0.05 14.05 29.17
C LYS A 148 -0.28 12.55 29.15
N ASN A 149 -0.69 12.00 28.01
CA ASN A 149 -0.96 10.58 27.81
C ASN A 149 0.05 9.97 26.81
N PRO A 150 1.24 9.52 27.26
CA PRO A 150 2.32 9.07 26.37
C PRO A 150 1.91 7.98 25.38
N LEU A 151 1.03 7.06 25.79
CA LEU A 151 0.55 5.98 24.93
C LEU A 151 -0.31 6.50 23.77
N VAL A 152 -1.23 7.43 24.04
CA VAL A 152 -2.11 8.02 23.01
C VAL A 152 -1.30 8.90 22.07
N PHE A 153 -0.34 9.67 22.62
CA PHE A 153 0.61 10.45 21.83
C PHE A 153 1.39 9.56 20.86
N LEU A 154 2.04 8.51 21.36
CA LEU A 154 2.83 7.60 20.54
C LEU A 154 1.98 6.89 19.49
N ALA A 155 0.79 6.40 19.87
CA ALA A 155 -0.13 5.75 18.94
C ALA A 155 -0.59 6.69 17.82
N ASN A 156 -1.03 7.91 18.15
CA ASN A 156 -1.46 8.90 17.16
C ASN A 156 -0.31 9.25 16.19
N LYS A 157 0.88 9.57 16.70
CA LYS A 157 2.00 10.01 15.86
C LYS A 157 2.57 8.90 15.00
N THR A 158 2.70 7.69 15.55
CA THR A 158 3.19 6.54 14.78
C THR A 158 2.19 6.17 13.67
N THR A 159 0.89 6.19 13.98
CA THR A 159 -0.16 5.90 12.99
C THR A 159 -0.23 6.96 11.90
N LEU A 160 -0.21 8.26 12.26
CA LEU A 160 -0.19 9.34 11.27
C LEU A 160 1.08 9.28 10.43
N GLY A 161 2.26 9.09 11.02
CA GLY A 161 3.52 8.94 10.28
C GLY A 161 3.46 7.82 9.24
N PHE A 162 2.91 6.66 9.62
CA PHE A 162 2.68 5.55 8.72
C PHE A 162 1.70 5.91 7.57
N LEU A 163 0.56 6.51 7.89
CA LEU A 163 -0.46 6.88 6.89
C LEU A 163 0.05 7.96 5.93
N TYR A 164 0.77 8.98 6.41
CA TYR A 164 1.37 10.00 5.55
C TYR A 164 2.45 9.40 4.63
N TYR A 165 3.26 8.46 5.11
CA TYR A 165 4.21 7.74 4.28
C TYR A 165 3.50 6.98 3.15
N GLN A 166 2.42 6.26 3.48
CA GLN A 166 1.62 5.57 2.47
C GLN A 166 0.97 6.54 1.47
N LEU A 167 0.47 7.68 1.93
CA LEU A 167 -0.14 8.71 1.08
C LEU A 167 0.85 9.26 0.06
N VAL A 168 2.05 9.65 0.53
CA VAL A 168 3.12 10.13 -0.34
C VAL A 168 3.54 9.07 -1.34
N THR A 169 3.62 7.81 -0.92
CA THR A 169 3.98 6.69 -1.79
C THR A 169 2.91 6.45 -2.85
N ALA A 170 1.63 6.47 -2.46
CA ALA A 170 0.50 6.30 -3.38
C ALA A 170 0.41 7.42 -4.41
N ILE A 171 0.64 8.67 -4.01
CA ILE A 171 0.66 9.82 -4.95
C ILE A 171 1.85 9.69 -5.92
N ARG A 172 3.03 9.33 -5.43
CA ARG A 172 4.25 9.20 -6.26
C ARG A 172 4.18 8.05 -7.27
N LYS A 173 3.35 7.04 -6.98
CA LYS A 173 3.18 5.85 -7.82
C LYS A 173 2.84 6.19 -9.27
N ASP A 174 2.00 7.21 -9.46
CA ASP A 174 1.45 7.58 -10.76
C ASP A 174 2.21 8.75 -11.43
N THR A 175 3.21 9.33 -10.75
CA THR A 175 3.85 10.59 -11.19
C THR A 175 5.32 10.47 -11.56
N ARG A 176 6.00 9.34 -11.31
CA ARG A 176 7.39 9.14 -11.79
C ARG A 176 7.37 8.73 -13.27
N LYS A 177 7.49 9.72 -14.14
CA LYS A 177 7.95 9.53 -15.53
C LYS A 177 9.46 9.31 -15.56
#